data_AF-A0A7W0IQT5-F1
#
_entry.id   AF-A0A7W0IQT5-F1
#
_cell.length_a   1.000
_cell.length_b   1.000
_cell.length_c   1.000
_cell.angle_alpha   90.00
_cell.angle_beta   90.00
_cell.angle_gamma   90.00
#
_symmetry.space_group_name_H-M   'P 1'
#
loop_
_entity.id
_entity.type
_entity.pdbx_description
1 polymer ?
#
loop_
_entity_poly.entity_id
_entity_poly.type
_entity_poly.pdbx_seq_one_letter_code
_entity_poly.pdbx_strand_id
1 'polypeptide(L)' 'MCQSLVHKVAQSKQLMAVADPALLSLFESWLEELEDEVLTFKKQYPEACAIDLTDKLGLSRSGVAFILAKLAREERL' A
#
# COMPACT_ATOMS: atom_id res chain seq x y z
N MET A 1 4.51 -21.88 -7.88
CA MET A 1 5.56 -20.85 -7.81
C MET A 1 4.89 -19.49 -7.75
N CYS A 2 4.48 -19.04 -6.57
CA CYS A 2 4.03 -17.67 -6.37
C CYS A 2 5.10 -16.97 -5.53
N GLN A 3 6.16 -16.52 -6.20
CA GLN A 3 7.16 -15.67 -5.57
C GLN A 3 6.51 -14.30 -5.37
N SER A 4 5.89 -14.16 -4.19
CA SER A 4 5.34 -12.93 -3.65
C SER A 4 6.29 -11.75 -3.88
N LEU A 5 5.74 -10.61 -4.29
CA LEU A 5 6.46 -9.33 -4.37
C LEU A 5 7.16 -8.98 -3.05
N VAL A 6 6.65 -9.48 -1.93
CA VAL A 6 7.29 -9.37 -0.60
C VAL A 6 8.62 -10.14 -0.56
N HIS A 7 8.80 -11.20 -1.35
CA HIS A 7 10.08 -11.90 -1.46
C HIS A 7 11.10 -11.11 -2.28
N LYS A 8 10.66 -10.29 -3.25
CA LYS A 8 11.54 -9.34 -3.94
C LYS A 8 11.91 -8.14 -3.06
N VAL A 9 10.99 -7.69 -2.21
CA VAL A 9 11.23 -6.65 -1.19
C VAL A 9 11.96 -7.21 0.05
N ALA A 10 11.99 -8.51 0.31
CA ALA A 10 12.78 -9.11 1.39
C ALA A 10 14.20 -9.53 0.93
N GLN A 11 14.39 -9.77 -0.37
CA GLN A 11 15.72 -9.82 -1.00
C GLN A 11 16.42 -8.43 -0.98
N SER A 12 15.72 -7.41 -0.46
CA SER A 12 16.16 -6.05 -0.19
C SER A 12 16.95 -5.89 1.12
N LYS A 13 17.45 -6.95 1.78
CA LYS A 13 18.50 -6.72 2.79
C LYS A 13 19.74 -6.04 2.19
N GLN A 14 19.94 -6.16 0.88
CA GLN A 14 20.92 -5.38 0.11
C GLN A 14 20.45 -3.98 -0.31
N LEU A 15 19.16 -3.65 -0.18
CA LEU A 15 18.61 -2.31 -0.49
C LEU A 15 18.38 -1.49 0.78
N MET A 16 18.24 -2.12 1.96
CA MET A 16 18.40 -1.42 3.25
C MET A 16 19.82 -0.85 3.43
N ALA A 17 20.80 -1.36 2.68
CA ALA A 17 22.14 -0.77 2.58
C ALA A 17 22.20 0.45 1.64
N VAL A 18 21.10 0.79 0.94
CA VAL A 18 21.05 1.81 -0.14
C VAL A 18 19.99 2.88 0.10
N ALA A 19 19.00 2.66 0.98
CA ALA A 19 18.00 3.67 1.33
C ALA A 19 18.48 4.53 2.50
N ASP A 20 18.57 5.84 2.29
CA ASP A 20 18.76 6.83 3.35
C ASP A 20 17.67 6.64 4.42
N PRO A 21 18.03 6.42 5.70
CA PRO A 21 17.06 6.24 6.79
C PRO A 21 16.03 7.37 6.87
N ALA A 22 16.41 8.61 6.51
CA ALA A 22 15.49 9.73 6.48
C ALA A 22 14.41 9.55 5.38
N LEU A 23 14.81 9.05 4.21
CA LEU A 23 13.88 8.80 3.11
C LEU A 23 12.95 7.62 3.40
N LEU A 24 13.46 6.58 4.10
CA LEU A 24 12.65 5.45 4.51
C LEU A 24 11.50 5.89 5.43
N SER A 25 11.79 6.74 6.43
CA SER A 25 10.76 7.25 7.33
C SER A 25 9.69 8.06 6.59
N LEU A 26 10.10 8.87 5.62
CA LEU A 26 9.16 9.64 4.79
C LEU A 26 8.27 8.72 3.94
N PHE A 27 8.83 7.65 3.39
CA PHE A 27 8.07 6.66 2.64
C PHE A 27 7.06 5.93 3.53
N GLU A 28 7.46 5.55 4.74
CA GLU A 28 6.58 4.89 5.71
C GLU A 28 5.42 5.78 6.12
N SER A 29 5.68 7.05 6.48
CA SER A 29 4.63 8.01 6.84
C SER A 29 3.67 8.27 5.67
N TRP A 30 4.19 8.49 4.46
CA TRP A 30 3.36 8.67 3.27
C TRP A 30 2.48 7.44 2.99
N LEU A 31 3.01 6.23 3.18
CA LEU A 31 2.25 5.01 2.96
C LEU A 31 1.15 4.83 4.01
N GLU A 32 1.40 5.18 5.27
CA GLU A 32 0.41 5.15 6.34
C GLU A 32 -0.73 6.16 6.09
N GLU A 33 -0.41 7.38 5.68
CA GLU A 33 -1.40 8.39 5.29
C GLU A 33 -2.31 7.87 4.15
N LEU A 34 -1.72 7.23 3.14
CA LEU A 34 -2.46 6.68 2.01
C LEU A 34 -3.39 5.52 2.42
N GLU A 35 -2.96 4.69 3.36
CA GLU A 35 -3.80 3.62 3.93
C GLU A 35 -5.02 4.18 4.66
N ASP A 36 -4.81 5.23 5.45
CA ASP A 36 -5.88 5.89 6.18
C ASP A 36 -6.89 6.57 5.25
N GLU A 37 -6.44 7.15 4.13
CA GLU A 37 -7.32 7.66 3.09
C GLU A 37 -8.18 6.55 2.45
N VAL A 38 -7.58 5.39 2.13
CA VAL A 38 -8.30 4.24 1.59
C VAL A 38 -9.35 3.73 2.58
N LEU A 39 -8.98 3.61 3.86
CA LEU A 39 -9.90 3.17 4.91
C LEU A 39 -11.03 4.17 5.12
N THR A 40 -10.73 5.46 5.12
CA THR A 40 -11.72 6.53 5.22
C THR A 40 -12.71 6.49 4.06
N PHE A 41 -12.19 6.33 2.84
CA PHE A 41 -13.03 6.18 1.65
C PHE A 41 -13.91 4.94 1.72
N LYS A 42 -13.37 3.80 2.17
CA LYS A 42 -14.13 2.55 2.33
C LYS A 42 -15.20 2.64 3.41
N LYS A 43 -14.95 3.35 4.51
CA LYS A 43 -15.96 3.63 5.53
C LYS A 43 -17.10 4.50 4.99
N GLN A 44 -16.77 5.49 4.15
CA GLN A 44 -17.76 6.37 3.54
C GLN A 44 -18.56 5.67 2.42
N TYR A 45 -17.92 4.76 1.69
CA TYR A 45 -18.50 4.03 0.56
C TYR A 45 -18.15 2.51 0.65
N PRO A 46 -18.86 1.74 1.48
CA PRO A 46 -18.55 0.33 1.73
C PRO A 46 -18.50 -0.53 0.46
N GLU A 47 -19.47 -0.30 -0.43
CA GLU A 47 -19.65 -1.02 -1.70
C GLU A 47 -18.71 -0.53 -2.82
N ALA A 48 -17.88 0.49 -2.60
CA ALA A 48 -17.01 1.03 -3.63
C ALA A 48 -15.99 -0.03 -4.10
N CYS A 49 -15.80 -0.16 -5.40
CA CYS A 49 -14.88 -1.13 -5.96
C CYS A 49 -13.47 -0.54 -6.14
N ALA A 50 -12.51 -1.37 -6.55
CA ALA A 50 -11.13 -0.92 -6.76
C ALA A 50 -11.00 0.20 -7.82
N ILE A 51 -11.94 0.30 -8.77
CA ILE A 51 -11.95 1.36 -9.79
C ILE A 51 -12.30 2.71 -9.17
N ASP A 52 -13.27 2.73 -8.24
CA ASP A 52 -13.65 3.97 -7.55
C ASP A 52 -12.47 4.53 -6.72
N LEU A 53 -11.68 3.63 -6.13
CA LEU A 53 -10.46 3.97 -5.40
C LEU A 53 -9.37 4.52 -6.33
N THR A 54 -9.18 3.96 -7.53
CA THR A 54 -8.18 4.49 -8.47
C THR A 54 -8.52 5.89 -8.92
N ASP A 55 -9.79 6.13 -9.23
CA ASP A 55 -10.25 7.42 -9.75
C ASP A 55 -10.27 8.49 -8.65
N LYS A 56 -10.64 8.10 -7.42
CA LYS A 56 -10.73 9.05 -6.31
C LYS A 56 -9.38 9.42 -5.72
N LEU A 57 -8.47 8.45 -5.57
CA LEU A 57 -7.19 8.62 -4.86
C LEU A 57 -6.02 8.88 -5.81
N GLY A 58 -6.25 8.92 -7.13
CA GLY A 58 -5.20 9.09 -8.12
C GLY A 58 -4.19 7.94 -8.16
N LEU A 59 -4.55 6.79 -7.60
CA LEU A 59 -3.70 5.61 -7.54
C LEU A 59 -3.82 4.80 -8.82
N SER A 60 -2.69 4.25 -9.27
CA SER A 60 -2.71 3.20 -10.28
C SER A 60 -3.47 1.97 -9.77
N ARG A 61 -4.00 1.16 -10.69
CA ARG A 61 -4.66 -0.12 -10.33
C ARG A 61 -3.77 -1.02 -9.47
N SER A 62 -2.48 -1.08 -9.79
CA SER A 62 -1.49 -1.83 -9.01
C SER A 62 -1.29 -1.26 -7.60
N GLY A 63 -1.33 0.07 -7.45
CA GLY A 63 -1.26 0.72 -6.14
C GLY A 63 -2.46 0.38 -5.27
N VAL A 64 -3.67 0.52 -5.81
CA VAL A 64 -4.91 0.14 -5.10
C VAL A 64 -4.91 -1.33 -4.72
N ALA A 65 -4.53 -2.22 -5.65
CA ALA A 65 -4.45 -3.65 -5.38
C ALA A 65 -3.44 -3.97 -4.27
N PHE A 66 -2.29 -3.29 -4.24
CA PHE A 66 -1.30 -3.45 -3.19
C PHE A 66 -1.85 -3.03 -1.82
N ILE A 67 -2.44 -1.82 -1.71
CA ILE A 67 -2.97 -1.31 -0.44
C ILE A 67 -4.10 -2.19 0.09
N LEU A 68 -5.06 -2.57 -0.76
CA LEU A 68 -6.16 -3.45 -0.36
C LEU A 68 -5.66 -4.82 0.12
N ALA A 69 -4.71 -5.42 -0.58
CA ALA A 69 -4.13 -6.70 -0.17
C ALA A 69 -3.37 -6.59 1.16
N LYS A 70 -2.66 -5.47 1.39
CA LYS A 70 -1.97 -5.20 2.66
C LYS A 70 -2.96 -5.03 3.81
N LEU A 71 -3.98 -4.19 3.65
CA LEU A 71 -5.01 -3.95 4.68
C LEU A 71 -5.82 -5.21 5.00
N ALA A 72 -6.15 -6.03 4.00
CA ALA A 72 -6.83 -7.31 4.20
C ALA A 72 -5.99 -8.25 5.07
N ARG A 73 -4.68 -8.32 4.82
CA ARG A 73 -3.75 -9.16 5.57
C ARG A 73 -3.58 -8.68 7.01
N GLU A 74 -3.78 -7.39 7.26
CA GLU A 74 -3.70 -6.75 8.58
C GLU A 74 -5.04 -6.71 9.32
N GLU A 75 -6.10 -7.29 8.74
CA GLU A 75 -7.45 -7.30 9.33
C GLU A 75 -8.01 -5.89 9.60
N ARG A 76 -7.60 -4.90 8.78
CA ARG A 76 -8.00 -3.49 8.90
C ARG A 76 -9.14 -3.06 7.95
N LEU A 77 -9.54 -3.93 7.02
CA LEU A 77 -10.57 -3.67 5.99
C LEU A 77 -12.00 -3.78 6.52
#